data_AF-A0A976LMK0-F1
#
_entry.id   AF-A0A976LMK0-F1
#
_cell.length_a   1.000
_cell.length_b   1.000
_cell.length_c   1.000
_cell.angle_alpha   90.00
_cell.angle_beta   90.00
_cell.angle_gamma   90.00
#
_symmetry.space_group_name_H-M   'P 1'
#
loop_
_entity.id
_entity.type
_entity.pdbx_description
1 polymer ?
#
loop_
_entity_poly.entity_id
_entity_poly.type
_entity_poly.pdbx_seq_one_letter_code
_entity_poly.pdbx_strand_id
1 'polypeptide(L)'
;MLLNLGLWLLKSLSILAIFHFLLPPIINTATRNSWLKLPIMIIVGLLAGVFMAWLHYVPYVLFFLWLALNKYSLDVMAKATFEGTTQITNKPVFYISTYSYIIIACATAWFLQMEAILGSDPNSPGFPLFRHLFRL
;
A
#
# COMPACT_ATOMS: atom_id res chain seq x y z
N MET A 1 9.39 -18.23 -19.07
CA MET A 1 8.47 -17.07 -19.25
C MET A 1 7.20 -17.20 -18.43
N LEU A 2 6.42 -18.29 -18.59
CA LEU A 2 5.16 -18.49 -17.85
C LEU A 2 5.32 -18.55 -16.32
N LEU A 3 6.37 -19.22 -15.81
CA LEU A 3 6.63 -19.30 -14.37
C LEU A 3 6.89 -17.93 -13.74
N ASN A 4 7.71 -17.09 -14.38
CA ASN A 4 8.00 -15.73 -13.91
C ASN A 4 6.76 -14.84 -13.91
N LEU A 5 5.92 -14.97 -14.94
CA LEU A 5 4.63 -14.29 -15.00
C LEU A 5 3.71 -14.75 -13.87
N GLY A 6 3.63 -16.06 -13.61
CA GLY A 6 2.82 -16.63 -12.53
C GLY A 6 3.27 -16.14 -11.15
N LEU A 7 4.58 -16.10 -10.88
CA LEU A 7 5.12 -15.56 -9.63
C LEU A 7 4.85 -14.06 -9.49
N TRP A 8 4.96 -13.30 -10.57
CA TRP A 8 4.65 -11.88 -10.58
C TRP A 8 3.15 -11.62 -10.29
N LEU A 9 2.26 -12.41 -10.88
CA LEU A 9 0.83 -12.36 -10.60
C LEU A 9 0.52 -12.74 -9.16
N LEU A 10 1.14 -13.80 -8.64
CA LEU A 10 0.94 -14.25 -7.27
C LEU A 10 1.31 -13.14 -6.28
N LYS A 11 2.48 -12.52 -6.43
CA LYS A 11 2.90 -11.38 -5.59
C LYS A 11 1.90 -10.23 -5.67
N SER A 12 1.46 -9.87 -6.88
CA SER A 12 0.47 -8.80 -7.10
C SER A 12 -0.84 -9.09 -6.37
N LEU A 13 -1.35 -10.33 -6.50
CA LEU A 13 -2.57 -10.76 -5.84
C LEU A 13 -2.43 -10.79 -4.31
N SER A 14 -1.29 -11.23 -3.78
CA SER A 14 -1.02 -11.21 -2.33
C SER A 14 -1.03 -9.78 -1.78
N ILE A 15 -0.40 -8.84 -2.48
CA ILE A 15 -0.39 -7.42 -2.07
C ILE A 15 -1.81 -6.85 -2.08
N LEU A 16 -2.58 -7.08 -3.15
CA LEU A 16 -3.97 -6.59 -3.24
C LEU A 16 -4.88 -7.24 -2.21
N ALA A 17 -4.77 -8.56 -2.00
CA ALA A 17 -5.59 -9.27 -1.03
C ALA A 17 -5.45 -8.66 0.37
N ILE A 18 -4.22 -8.39 0.80
CA ILE A 18 -3.95 -7.86 2.14
C ILE A 18 -4.24 -6.35 2.20
N PHE A 19 -3.62 -5.58 1.33
CA PHE A 19 -3.56 -4.13 1.49
C PHE A 19 -4.68 -3.39 0.77
N HIS A 20 -5.39 -4.01 -0.17
CA HIS A 20 -6.58 -3.42 -0.80
C HIS A 20 -7.89 -4.00 -0.25
N PHE A 21 -8.01 -5.33 -0.16
CA PHE A 21 -9.28 -5.98 0.19
C PHE A 21 -9.46 -6.25 1.68
N LEU A 22 -8.39 -6.57 2.43
CA LEU A 22 -8.49 -6.95 3.84
C LEU A 22 -8.37 -5.75 4.80
N LEU A 23 -7.22 -5.05 4.76
CA LEU A 23 -6.92 -4.00 5.76
C LEU A 23 -7.80 -2.75 5.63
N PRO A 24 -8.03 -2.17 4.43
CA PRO A 24 -8.79 -0.92 4.33
C PRO A 24 -10.23 -1.01 4.86
N PRO A 25 -11.01 -2.07 4.58
CA PRO A 25 -12.33 -2.21 5.20
C PRO A 25 -12.29 -2.31 6.73
N ILE A 26 -11.33 -3.07 7.29
CA ILE A 26 -11.15 -3.18 8.75
C ILE A 26 -10.86 -1.81 9.36
N ILE A 27 -9.95 -1.04 8.76
CA ILE A 27 -9.59 0.30 9.23
C ILE A 27 -10.76 1.26 9.09
N ASN A 28 -11.51 1.20 7.99
CA ASN A 28 -12.70 2.04 7.79
C ASN A 28 -13.72 1.81 8.91
N THR A 29 -14.01 0.55 9.24
CA THR A 29 -14.92 0.19 10.34
C THR A 29 -14.37 0.61 11.70
N ALA A 30 -13.09 0.37 11.97
CA ALA A 30 -12.46 0.69 13.25
C ALA A 30 -12.36 2.21 13.51
N THR A 31 -12.03 2.99 12.47
CA THR A 31 -11.80 4.44 12.59
C THR A 31 -13.07 5.26 12.41
N ARG A 32 -14.17 4.63 11.95
CA ARG A 32 -15.44 5.28 11.61
C ARG A 32 -15.27 6.52 10.72
N ASN A 33 -14.28 6.50 9.81
CA ASN A 33 -13.94 7.61 8.93
C ASN A 33 -13.63 8.94 9.64
N SER A 34 -13.14 8.88 10.88
CA SER A 34 -12.62 10.03 11.62
C SER A 34 -11.26 10.49 11.11
N TRP A 35 -10.76 11.63 11.62
CA TRP A 35 -9.40 12.12 11.33
C TRP A 35 -8.29 11.13 11.70
N LEU A 36 -8.55 10.18 12.61
CA LEU A 36 -7.62 9.10 12.96
C LEU A 36 -7.36 8.13 11.79
N LYS A 37 -8.27 8.08 10.80
CA LYS A 37 -8.08 7.26 9.60
C LYS A 37 -6.81 7.61 8.85
N LEU A 38 -6.49 8.90 8.70
CA LEU A 38 -5.34 9.35 7.92
C LEU A 38 -4.00 8.82 8.46
N PRO A 39 -3.62 9.02 9.74
CA PRO A 39 -2.36 8.49 10.25
C PRO A 39 -2.30 6.95 10.21
N ILE A 40 -3.42 6.25 10.47
CA ILE A 40 -3.45 4.78 10.39
C ILE A 40 -3.22 4.30 8.96
N MET A 41 -3.88 4.93 7.98
CA MET A 41 -3.69 4.61 6.57
C MET A 41 -2.24 4.91 6.12
N ILE A 42 -1.61 5.99 6.60
CA ILE A 42 -0.19 6.27 6.34
C ILE A 42 0.70 5.11 6.83
N ILE A 43 0.50 4.64 8.07
CA ILE A 43 1.25 3.50 8.63
C ILE A 43 1.05 2.25 7.79
N VAL A 44 -0.19 1.98 7.36
CA VAL A 44 -0.50 0.82 6.50
C VAL A 44 0.17 0.95 5.13
N GLY A 45 0.25 2.16 4.58
CA GLY A 45 1.02 2.45 3.38
C GLY A 45 2.50 2.11 3.56
N LEU A 46 3.12 2.53 4.66
CA LEU A 46 4.51 2.19 4.97
C LEU A 46 4.71 0.67 5.05
N LEU A 47 3.83 -0.03 5.77
CA LEU A 47 3.88 -1.50 5.88
C LEU A 47 3.71 -2.19 4.53
N ALA A 48 2.80 -1.70 3.68
CA ALA A 48 2.62 -2.21 2.33
C ALA A 48 3.89 -2.01 1.48
N GLY A 49 4.55 -0.87 1.62
CA GLY A 49 5.82 -0.57 0.95
C GLY A 49 6.95 -1.50 1.37
N VAL A 50 7.10 -1.72 2.68
CA VAL A 50 8.07 -2.69 3.25
C VAL A 50 7.77 -4.10 2.75
N PHE A 51 6.49 -4.50 2.74
CA PHE A 51 6.08 -5.82 2.26
C PHE A 51 6.39 -6.01 0.77
N MET A 52 6.13 -4.99 -0.07
CA MET A 52 6.48 -5.02 -1.49
C MET A 52 8.00 -5.11 -1.71
N ALA A 53 8.79 -4.37 -0.93
CA ALA A 53 10.25 -4.45 -0.97
C ALA A 53 10.75 -5.85 -0.56
N TRP A 54 10.19 -6.42 0.51
CA TRP A 54 10.50 -7.78 0.98
C TRP A 54 10.16 -8.85 -0.07
N LEU A 55 9.08 -8.67 -0.82
CA LEU A 55 8.73 -9.54 -1.96
C LEU A 55 9.57 -9.28 -3.22
N HIS A 56 10.49 -8.31 -3.22
CA HIS A 56 11.18 -7.83 -4.41
C HIS A 56 10.20 -7.50 -5.56
N TYR A 57 9.10 -6.81 -5.23
CA TYR A 57 8.04 -6.47 -6.16
C TYR A 57 8.11 -5.01 -6.59
N VAL A 58 8.30 -4.76 -7.88
CA VAL A 58 8.36 -3.40 -8.43
C VAL A 58 6.94 -2.88 -8.69
N PRO A 59 6.51 -1.76 -8.08
CA PRO A 59 5.10 -1.39 -7.99
C PRO A 59 4.50 -0.72 -9.25
N TYR A 60 5.21 -0.59 -10.37
CA TYR A 60 4.77 0.26 -11.49
C TYR A 60 3.37 -0.07 -12.02
N VAL A 61 3.13 -1.32 -12.41
CA VAL A 61 1.82 -1.74 -12.96
C VAL A 61 0.78 -1.80 -11.84
N LEU A 62 1.19 -2.27 -10.66
CA LEU A 62 0.31 -2.39 -9.51
C LEU A 62 -0.22 -1.04 -9.06
N PHE A 63 0.57 0.02 -9.14
CA PHE A 63 0.16 1.38 -8.78
C PHE A 63 -1.09 1.81 -9.56
N PHE A 64 -1.07 1.69 -10.90
CA PHE A 64 -2.22 2.06 -11.74
C PHE A 64 -3.42 1.16 -11.48
N LEU A 65 -3.19 -0.15 -11.34
CA LEU A 65 -4.26 -1.11 -11.04
C LEU A 65 -4.91 -0.81 -9.68
N TRP A 66 -4.09 -0.53 -8.67
CA TRP A 66 -4.54 -0.24 -7.32
C TRP A 66 -5.32 1.07 -7.26
N LEU A 67 -4.88 2.12 -7.98
CA LEU A 67 -5.65 3.35 -8.12
C LEU A 67 -7.02 3.11 -8.77
N ALA A 68 -7.09 2.30 -9.83
CA ALA A 68 -8.35 1.97 -10.51
C ALA A 68 -9.31 1.20 -9.60
N LEU A 69 -8.81 0.15 -8.93
CA LEU A 69 -9.58 -0.62 -7.95
C LEU A 69 -10.04 0.26 -6.79
N ASN A 70 -9.18 1.16 -6.31
CA ASN A 70 -9.53 2.07 -5.22
C ASN A 70 -10.62 3.06 -5.61
N LYS A 71 -10.58 3.60 -6.84
CA LYS A 71 -11.67 4.42 -7.37
C LYS A 71 -13.00 3.65 -7.35
N TYR A 72 -13.00 2.41 -7.84
CA TYR A 72 -14.20 1.57 -7.82
C TYR A 72 -14.71 1.32 -6.40
N SER A 73 -13.82 0.98 -5.46
CA SER A 73 -14.17 0.77 -4.04
C SER A 73 -14.75 2.03 -3.41
N LEU A 74 -14.20 3.21 -3.71
CA LEU A 74 -14.72 4.49 -3.24
C LEU A 74 -16.11 4.78 -3.83
N ASP A 75 -16.32 4.52 -5.12
CA ASP A 75 -17.63 4.71 -5.78
C ASP A 75 -18.71 3.79 -5.19
N VAL A 76 -18.35 2.56 -4.81
CA VAL A 76 -19.25 1.63 -4.11
C VAL A 76 -19.55 2.11 -2.69
N MET A 77 -18.53 2.53 -1.94
CA MET A 77 -18.69 3.02 -0.56
C MET A 77 -19.42 4.37 -0.49
N ALA A 78 -19.38 5.17 -1.55
CA ALA A 78 -20.12 6.43 -1.64
C ALA A 78 -21.64 6.24 -1.85
N LYS A 79 -22.09 5.03 -2.23
CA LYS A 79 -23.52 4.72 -2.39
C LYS A 79 -24.16 4.48 -1.02
N ALA A 80 -25.36 5.03 -0.82
CA ALA A 80 -26.08 5.06 0.45
C ALA A 80 -26.47 3.68 1.03
N THR A 81 -26.26 2.59 0.28
CA THR A 81 -26.61 1.21 0.63
C THR A 81 -25.45 0.41 1.25
N PHE A 82 -24.27 1.00 1.46
CA PHE A 82 -23.21 0.32 2.23
C PHE A 82 -23.64 0.26 3.70
N GLU A 83 -23.91 -0.95 4.20
CA GLU A 83 -24.61 -1.23 5.45
C GLU A 83 -24.03 -0.51 6.68
N GLY A 84 -24.93 0.02 7.52
CA GLY A 84 -24.66 0.32 8.93
C GLY A 84 -24.39 1.79 9.25
N THR A 85 -25.45 2.61 9.27
CA THR A 85 -25.65 3.76 10.19
C THR A 85 -24.55 4.83 10.34
N THR A 86 -23.48 4.81 9.55
CA THR A 86 -22.34 5.72 9.70
C THR A 86 -22.23 6.61 8.48
N GLN A 87 -22.87 7.78 8.56
CA GLN A 87 -22.63 8.86 7.61
C GLN A 87 -21.12 9.10 7.51
N ILE A 88 -20.58 9.09 6.28
CA ILE A 88 -19.22 9.56 6.00
C ILE A 88 -19.16 11.01 6.48
N THR A 89 -18.63 11.22 7.69
CA THR A 89 -18.67 12.50 8.39
C THR A 89 -17.82 13.54 7.67
N ASN A 90 -16.74 13.09 7.02
CA ASN A 90 -15.82 13.97 6.30
C ASN A 90 -15.33 13.30 5.00
N LYS A 91 -16.06 13.56 3.90
CA LYS A 91 -15.73 13.02 2.56
C LYS A 91 -14.28 13.34 2.14
N PRO A 92 -13.77 14.59 2.25
CA PRO A 92 -12.39 14.89 1.91
C PRO A 92 -11.37 14.01 2.63
N VAL A 93 -11.47 13.84 3.95
CA VAL A 93 -10.55 13.00 4.74
C VAL A 93 -10.60 11.55 4.30
N PHE A 94 -11.80 11.05 3.96
CA PHE A 94 -11.99 9.70 3.47
C PHE A 94 -11.26 9.48 2.13
N TYR A 95 -11.39 10.39 1.16
CA TYR A 95 -10.70 10.29 -0.13
C TYR A 95 -9.18 10.44 0.02
N ILE A 96 -8.73 11.48 0.73
CA ILE A 96 -7.30 11.77 0.91
C ILE A 96 -6.60 10.59 1.60
N SER A 97 -7.15 10.07 2.70
CA SER A 97 -6.54 8.94 3.43
C SER A 97 -6.44 7.66 2.59
N THR A 98 -7.42 7.43 1.71
CA THR A 98 -7.46 6.21 0.88
C THR A 98 -6.52 6.31 -0.32
N TYR A 99 -6.24 7.50 -0.85
CA TYR A 99 -5.23 7.66 -1.91
C TYR A 99 -3.81 7.83 -1.35
N SER A 100 -3.66 8.50 -0.20
CA SER A 100 -2.35 8.76 0.39
C SER A 100 -1.59 7.48 0.70
N TYR A 101 -2.26 6.43 1.20
CA TYR A 101 -1.54 5.20 1.53
C TYR A 101 -1.02 4.45 0.31
N ILE A 102 -1.70 4.51 -0.85
CA ILE A 102 -1.24 3.88 -2.08
C ILE A 102 0.05 4.57 -2.55
N ILE A 103 0.05 5.90 -2.53
CA ILE A 103 1.23 6.71 -2.89
C ILE A 103 2.38 6.38 -1.94
N ILE A 104 2.12 6.35 -0.64
CA ILE A 104 3.13 6.05 0.38
C ILE A 104 3.67 4.63 0.23
N ALA A 105 2.81 3.65 -0.04
CA ALA A 105 3.22 2.28 -0.27
C ALA A 105 4.17 2.16 -1.46
N CYS A 106 3.82 2.76 -2.59
CA CYS A 106 4.66 2.72 -3.79
C CYS A 106 5.95 3.52 -3.59
N ALA A 107 5.90 4.69 -2.97
CA ALA A 107 7.09 5.50 -2.69
C ALA A 107 8.05 4.79 -1.72
N THR A 108 7.52 4.15 -0.69
CA THR A 108 8.32 3.39 0.29
C THR A 108 8.93 2.15 -0.36
N ALA A 109 8.16 1.39 -1.14
CA ALA A 109 8.67 0.26 -1.90
C ALA A 109 9.79 0.66 -2.85
N TRP A 110 9.59 1.77 -3.58
CA TRP A 110 10.58 2.35 -4.48
C TRP A 110 11.86 2.74 -3.75
N PHE A 111 11.72 3.51 -2.67
CA PHE A 111 12.83 3.99 -1.86
C PHE A 111 13.67 2.83 -1.31
N LEU A 112 13.03 1.83 -0.69
CA LEU A 112 13.73 0.68 -0.11
C LEU A 112 14.42 -0.19 -1.16
N GLN A 113 13.81 -0.34 -2.34
CA GLN A 113 14.42 -1.08 -3.45
C GLN A 113 15.63 -0.34 -4.03
N MET A 114 15.55 0.99 -4.16
CA MET A 114 16.69 1.81 -4.57
C MET A 114 17.83 1.74 -3.55
N GLU A 115 17.53 1.82 -2.25
CA GLU A 115 18.55 1.65 -1.20
C GLU A 115 19.19 0.25 -1.24
N ALA A 116 18.42 -0.81 -1.49
CA ALA A 116 18.96 -2.16 -1.60
C ALA A 116 19.95 -2.28 -2.79
N ILE A 117 19.66 -1.61 -3.92
CA ILE A 117 20.52 -1.58 -5.11
C ILE A 117 21.78 -0.72 -4.86
N LEU A 118 21.63 0.46 -4.25
CA LEU A 118 22.75 1.37 -3.99
C LEU A 118 23.64 0.90 -2.84
N GLY A 119 23.09 0.20 -1.84
CA GLY A 119 23.84 -0.35 -0.71
C GLY A 119 24.60 -1.64 -1.03
N SER A 120 24.36 -2.24 -2.20
CA SER A 120 25.13 -3.39 -2.69
C SER A 120 26.34 -2.98 -3.55
N ASP A 121 26.49 -1.70 -3.87
CA ASP A 121 27.71 -1.13 -4.46
C ASP A 121 28.72 -0.78 -3.34
N PRO A 122 29.90 -1.44 -3.30
CA PRO A 122 30.92 -1.19 -2.27
C PRO A 122 31.49 0.23 -2.28
N ASN A 123 31.28 1.02 -3.33
CA ASN A 123 31.81 2.38 -3.46
C ASN A 123 30.73 3.47 -3.32
N SER A 124 29.48 3.10 -3.08
CA SER A 124 28.37 4.03 -2.91
C SER A 124 28.34 4.61 -1.49
N PRO A 125 28.09 5.93 -1.30
CA PRO A 125 27.88 6.54 0.01
C PRO A 125 26.47 6.17 0.53
N GLY A 126 26.22 4.88 0.75
CA GLY A 126 24.92 4.35 1.15
C GLY A 126 24.68 4.47 2.66
N PHE A 127 23.49 4.95 3.03
CA PHE A 127 22.98 4.92 4.41
C PHE A 127 22.73 3.46 4.83
N PRO A 128 23.32 2.94 5.93
CA PRO A 128 23.39 1.51 6.20
C PRO A 128 22.13 0.92 6.89
N LEU A 129 20.96 1.55 6.77
CA LEU A 129 19.79 1.16 7.57
C LEU A 129 19.30 -0.26 7.20
N PHE A 130 19.30 -0.60 5.90
CA PHE A 130 18.79 -1.88 5.41
C PHE A 130 19.75 -3.07 5.69
N ARG A 131 21.07 -2.83 5.71
CA ARG A 131 22.09 -3.87 5.97
C ARG A 131 22.00 -4.43 7.39
N HIS A 132 21.46 -3.65 8.33
CA HIS A 132 21.28 -4.07 9.71
C HIS A 132 19.92 -4.75 9.98
N LEU A 133 18.87 -4.43 9.22
CA LEU A 133 17.52 -4.94 9.48
C LEU A 133 17.24 -6.32 8.87
N PHE A 134 17.93 -6.72 7.80
CA PHE A 134 17.64 -7.95 7.05
C PHE A 134 18.84 -8.90 6.86
N ARG A 135 19.84 -8.85 7.76
CA ARG A 135 20.85 -9.92 7.86
C ARG A 135 20.22 -11.18 8.44
N LEU A 136 19.69 -12.03 7.58
CA LEU A 136 19.45 -13.47 7.82
C LEU A 136 20.03 -14.23 6.63
#